data_AF-A0A0N5ACH2-F1
#
_entry.id   AF-A0A0N5ACH2-F1
#
_cell.length_a   1.000
_cell.length_b   1.000
_cell.length_c   1.000
_cell.angle_alpha   90.00
_cell.angle_beta   90.00
_cell.angle_gamma   90.00
#
_symmetry.space_group_name_H-M   'P 1'
#
loop_
_entity.id
_entity.type
_entity.pdbx_description
1 polymer ?
#
loop_
_entity_poly.entity_id
_entity_poly.type
_entity_poly.pdbx_seq_one_letter_code
_entity_poly.pdbx_strand_id
1 'polypeptide(L)'
;MKILLLSNTDKVIIATLNFIGMIIEPVRLYLGYYGNLSEKVSALSGFWIISLILQLPISIFLGFSFHTLTLPLERCVYTLHIGFLLIEVKFRILQKLFIIYGFVMIRSIAS
;
A
#
# COMPACT_ATOMS: atom_id res chain seq x y z
N MET A 1 -22.82 18.66 5.63
CA MET A 1 -22.63 19.22 6.99
C MET A 1 -21.26 18.90 7.64
N LYS A 2 -20.48 17.95 7.12
CA LYS A 2 -19.16 17.52 7.67
C LYS A 2 -18.01 18.51 7.43
N ILE A 3 -18.02 19.20 6.30
CA ILE A 3 -17.05 20.25 5.92
C ILE A 3 -17.27 21.53 6.74
N LEU A 4 -18.37 21.68 7.47
CA LEU A 4 -18.66 22.91 8.23
C LEU A 4 -18.09 22.90 9.66
N LEU A 5 -17.81 21.71 10.22
CA LEU A 5 -17.38 21.54 11.63
C LEU A 5 -15.86 21.44 11.82
N LEU A 6 -15.13 21.10 10.75
CA LEU A 6 -13.69 20.93 10.79
C LEU A 6 -12.99 22.28 10.59
N SER A 7 -11.81 22.47 11.20
CA SER A 7 -10.97 23.64 10.90
C SER A 7 -10.60 23.65 9.42
N ASN A 8 -10.42 24.83 8.83
CA ASN A 8 -10.04 24.93 7.41
C ASN A 8 -8.71 24.22 7.12
N THR A 9 -7.79 24.18 8.09
CA THR A 9 -6.50 23.48 7.98
C THR A 9 -6.68 21.97 7.77
N ASP A 10 -7.54 21.33 8.56
CA ASP A 10 -7.73 19.87 8.50
C ASP A 10 -8.39 19.44 7.19
N LYS A 11 -9.30 20.26 6.65
CA LYS A 11 -9.93 19.98 5.34
C LYS A 11 -8.89 19.92 4.23
N VAL A 12 -7.95 20.86 4.24
CA VAL A 12 -6.87 20.93 3.26
C VAL A 12 -5.96 19.71 3.42
N ILE A 13 -5.58 19.34 4.64
CA ILE A 13 -4.75 18.15 4.90
C ILE A 13 -5.43 16.89 4.37
N ILE A 14 -6.69 16.65 4.73
CA ILE A 14 -7.43 15.45 4.31
C ILE A 14 -7.58 15.41 2.80
N ALA A 15 -7.98 16.52 2.17
CA ALA A 15 -8.13 16.59 0.72
C ALA A 15 -6.80 16.31 0.00
N THR A 16 -5.71 16.88 0.51
CA THR A 16 -4.37 16.68 -0.07
C THR A 16 -3.92 15.23 0.06
N LEU A 17 -4.08 14.61 1.23
CA LEU A 17 -3.70 13.21 1.45
C LEU A 17 -4.53 12.23 0.60
N ASN A 18 -5.84 12.48 0.44
CA ASN A 18 -6.69 11.72 -0.47
C ASN A 18 -6.19 11.83 -1.92
N PHE A 19 -5.89 13.04 -2.37
CA PHE A 19 -5.41 13.31 -3.72
C PHE A 19 -4.05 12.65 -3.99
N ILE A 20 -3.12 12.75 -3.05
CA ILE A 20 -1.82 12.07 -3.10
C ILE A 20 -2.02 10.55 -3.19
N GLY A 21 -2.87 9.98 -2.34
CA GLY A 21 -3.16 8.54 -2.36
C GLY A 21 -3.68 8.06 -3.72
N MET A 22 -4.56 8.84 -4.35
CA MET A 22 -5.11 8.53 -5.68
C MET A 22 -4.05 8.50 -6.78
N ILE A 23 -3.06 9.40 -6.74
CA ILE A 23 -1.97 9.45 -7.73
C ILE A 23 -0.95 8.33 -7.47
N ILE A 24 -0.66 8.04 -6.20
CA ILE A 24 0.34 7.04 -5.83
C ILE A 24 -0.14 5.62 -6.12
N GLU A 25 -1.43 5.33 -5.97
CA GLU A 25 -2.03 4.01 -6.20
C GLU A 25 -1.62 3.36 -7.55
N PRO A 26 -1.83 3.99 -8.73
CA PRO A 26 -1.46 3.40 -10.00
C PRO A 26 0.06 3.22 -10.15
N VAL A 27 0.86 4.17 -9.65
CA VAL A 27 2.33 4.08 -9.70
C VAL A 27 2.83 2.89 -8.87
N ARG A 28 2.25 2.70 -7.68
CA ARG A 28 2.56 1.56 -6.81
C ARG A 28 2.25 0.26 -7.55
N LEU A 29 1.03 0.11 -8.06
CA LEU A 29 0.61 -1.10 -8.77
C LEU A 29 1.50 -1.39 -9.99
N TYR A 30 1.87 -0.36 -10.75
CA TYR A 30 2.78 -0.48 -11.89
C TYR A 30 4.17 -1.00 -11.47
N LEU A 31 4.78 -0.41 -10.44
CA LEU A 31 6.08 -0.84 -9.93
C LEU A 31 6.03 -2.27 -9.40
N GLY A 32 4.95 -2.64 -8.71
CA GLY A 32 4.74 -3.99 -8.19
C GLY A 32 4.56 -5.04 -9.29
N TYR A 33 3.92 -4.69 -10.41
CA TYR A 33 3.78 -5.55 -11.58
C TYR A 33 5.10 -5.67 -12.35
N TYR A 34 5.68 -4.52 -12.74
CA TYR A 34 6.90 -4.46 -13.54
C TYR A 34 8.11 -5.05 -12.80
N GLY A 35 8.27 -4.72 -11.52
CA GLY A 35 9.37 -5.21 -10.69
C GLY A 35 9.28 -6.70 -10.39
N ASN A 36 8.07 -7.27 -10.32
CA ASN A 36 7.88 -8.70 -10.13
C ASN A 36 8.17 -9.49 -11.41
N LEU A 37 7.61 -9.06 -12.55
CA LEU A 37 7.80 -9.74 -13.84
C LEU A 37 9.22 -9.63 -14.39
N SER A 38 9.85 -8.47 -14.23
CA SER A 38 11.21 -8.25 -14.71
C SER A 38 12.28 -8.70 -13.70
N GLU A 39 11.86 -9.25 -12.55
CA GLU A 39 12.70 -9.56 -11.39
C GLU A 39 13.63 -8.43 -10.95
N LYS A 40 13.26 -7.18 -11.27
CA LYS A 40 14.06 -5.99 -11.01
C LYS A 40 13.92 -5.59 -9.55
N VAL A 41 14.92 -5.94 -8.75
CA VAL A 41 14.98 -5.63 -7.30
C VAL A 41 14.80 -4.14 -7.02
N SER A 42 15.35 -3.27 -7.88
CA SER A 42 15.20 -1.81 -7.73
C SER A 42 13.77 -1.29 -7.95
N ALA A 43 13.02 -1.84 -8.92
CA ALA A 43 11.62 -1.45 -9.11
C ALA A 43 10.74 -1.99 -7.97
N LEU A 44 11.05 -3.21 -7.51
CA LEU A 44 10.34 -3.83 -6.39
C LEU A 44 10.60 -3.07 -5.08
N SER A 45 11.81 -2.57 -4.83
CA SER A 45 12.09 -1.76 -3.64
C SER A 45 11.31 -0.43 -3.67
N GLY A 46 11.13 0.18 -4.84
CA GLY A 46 10.25 1.34 -5.02
C GLY A 46 8.80 1.03 -4.63
N PHE A 47 8.28 -0.13 -5.05
CA PHE A 47 6.96 -0.61 -4.60
C PHE A 47 6.88 -0.75 -3.08
N TRP A 48 7.88 -1.36 -2.44
CA TRP A 48 7.92 -1.55 -0.99
C TRP A 48 7.94 -0.23 -0.22
N ILE A 49 8.77 0.72 -0.65
CA ILE A 49 8.86 2.06 -0.05
C ILE A 49 7.51 2.76 -0.14
N ILE A 50 6.89 2.77 -1.33
CA ILE A 50 5.59 3.42 -1.51
C ILE A 50 4.52 2.75 -0.65
N SER A 51 4.47 1.42 -0.62
CA SER A 51 3.47 0.68 0.15
C SER A 51 3.59 0.89 1.67
N LEU A 52 4.81 0.76 2.20
CA LEU A 52 5.04 0.75 3.65
C LEU A 52 5.19 2.16 4.23
N ILE A 53 5.88 3.06 3.53
CA ILE A 53 6.27 4.37 4.06
C ILE A 53 5.25 5.46 3.68
N LEU A 54 4.61 5.35 2.52
CA LEU A 54 3.62 6.33 2.08
C LEU A 54 2.19 5.82 2.30
N GLN A 55 1.85 4.69 1.69
CA GLN A 55 0.46 4.24 1.60
C GLN A 55 -0.13 3.81 2.95
N LEU A 56 0.61 2.98 3.72
CA LEU A 56 0.16 2.51 5.03
C LEU A 56 -0.09 3.63 6.04
N PRO A 57 0.86 4.55 6.33
CA PRO A 57 0.62 5.61 7.31
C PRO A 57 -0.47 6.59 6.87
N ILE A 58 -0.57 6.91 5.57
CA ILE A 58 -1.67 7.74 5.07
C ILE A 58 -3.02 7.06 5.30
N SER A 59 -3.11 5.75 5.02
CA SER A 59 -4.37 4.99 5.17
C SER A 59 -4.76 4.83 6.63
N ILE A 60 -3.79 4.61 7.52
CA ILE A 60 -4.01 4.54 8.97
C ILE A 60 -4.46 5.91 9.49
N PHE A 61 -3.78 6.98 9.08
CA PHE A 61 -4.13 8.35 9.46
C PHE A 61 -5.55 8.69 9.02
N LEU A 62 -5.92 8.43 7.76
CA LEU A 62 -7.24 8.77 7.26
C LEU A 62 -8.35 7.87 7.83
N GLY A 63 -8.09 6.59 8.08
CA GLY A 63 -9.08 5.65 8.62
C GLY A 63 -9.34 5.75 10.12
N PHE A 64 -8.29 6.03 10.91
CA PHE A 64 -8.32 5.95 12.38
C PHE A 64 -8.16 7.30 13.10
N SER A 65 -7.96 8.41 12.39
CA SER A 65 -7.88 9.72 13.03
C SER A 65 -9.17 10.05 13.79
N PHE A 66 -9.06 10.10 15.13
CA PHE A 66 -10.16 10.48 16.03
C PHE A 66 -10.55 11.95 15.88
N HIS A 67 -9.60 12.80 15.43
CA HIS A 67 -9.85 14.23 15.24
C HIS A 67 -10.75 14.51 14.03
N THR A 68 -10.72 13.61 13.05
CA THR A 68 -11.56 13.70 11.86
C THR A 68 -12.82 12.88 12.09
N LEU A 69 -13.99 13.50 12.01
CA LEU A 69 -15.29 12.81 11.98
C LEU A 69 -15.41 11.98 10.69
N THR A 70 -14.58 10.98 10.47
CA THR A 70 -14.56 10.17 9.24
C THR A 70 -15.94 9.54 9.02
N LEU A 71 -16.48 9.66 7.81
CA LEU A 71 -17.76 9.01 7.49
C LEU A 71 -17.59 7.50 7.62
N PRO A 72 -18.64 6.76 8.02
CA PRO A 72 -18.58 5.30 8.07
C PRO A 72 -18.14 4.72 6.72
N LEU A 73 -18.58 5.31 5.59
CA LEU A 73 -18.17 4.92 4.25
C LEU A 73 -16.66 5.10 4.01
N GLU A 74 -16.11 6.26 4.35
CA GLU A 74 -14.67 6.53 4.18
C GLU A 74 -13.84 5.56 5.02
N ARG A 75 -14.25 5.32 6.28
CA ARG A 75 -13.58 4.37 7.16
C ARG A 75 -13.63 2.95 6.60
N CYS A 76 -14.74 2.52 6.01
CA CYS A 76 -14.81 1.24 5.30
C CYS A 76 -13.82 1.17 4.14
N VAL A 77 -13.73 2.20 3.30
CA VAL A 77 -12.80 2.24 2.17
C VAL A 77 -11.34 2.14 2.63
N TYR A 78 -10.93 2.91 3.64
CA TYR A 78 -9.56 2.83 4.17
C TYR A 78 -9.26 1.48 4.82
N THR A 79 -10.23 0.90 5.52
CA THR A 79 -10.09 -0.42 6.14
C THR A 79 -9.92 -1.50 5.07
N LEU A 80 -10.72 -1.46 4.01
CA LEU A 80 -10.58 -2.36 2.86
C LEU A 80 -9.23 -2.16 2.18
N HIS A 81 -8.80 -0.93 1.98
CA HIS A 81 -7.50 -0.61 1.36
C HIS A 81 -6.32 -1.15 2.18
N ILE A 82 -6.34 -0.98 3.51
CA ILE A 82 -5.34 -1.59 4.40
C ILE A 82 -5.37 -3.11 4.30
N GLY A 83 -6.57 -3.71 4.25
CA GLY A 83 -6.74 -5.15 4.03
C GLY A 83 -6.08 -5.62 2.72
N PHE A 84 -6.34 -4.92 1.62
CA PHE A 84 -5.72 -5.19 0.32
C PHE A 84 -4.20 -5.09 0.38
N LEU A 85 -3.64 -4.03 0.98
CA LEU A 85 -2.19 -3.88 1.16
C LEU A 85 -1.57 -5.06 1.92
N LEU A 86 -2.20 -5.50 3.01
CA LEU A 86 -1.71 -6.62 3.81
C LEU A 86 -1.75 -7.95 3.05
N ILE A 87 -2.83 -8.20 2.31
CA ILE A 87 -2.96 -9.39 1.47
C ILE A 87 -1.88 -9.38 0.37
N GLU A 88 -1.68 -8.24 -0.28
CA GLU A 88 -0.71 -8.07 -1.36
C GLU A 88 0.73 -8.28 -0.88
N VAL A 89 1.09 -7.71 0.29
CA VAL A 89 2.40 -7.92 0.92
C VAL A 89 2.62 -9.40 1.25
N LYS A 90 1.64 -10.07 1.88
CA LYS A 90 1.75 -11.50 2.21
C LYS A 90 1.92 -12.36 0.95
N PHE A 91 1.13 -12.11 -0.07
CA PHE A 91 1.18 -12.87 -1.32
C PHE A 91 2.55 -12.75 -2.00
N ARG A 92 3.11 -11.54 -2.08
CA ARG A 92 4.44 -11.32 -2.69
C ARG A 92 5.57 -11.97 -1.90
N ILE A 93 5.52 -11.92 -0.56
CA ILE A 93 6.49 -12.62 0.29
C ILE A 93 6.43 -14.13 0.02
N LEU A 94 5.24 -14.73 0.00
CA LEU A 94 5.06 -16.16 -0.29
C LEU A 94 5.58 -16.53 -1.68
N GLN A 95 5.28 -15.73 -2.71
CA GLN A 95 5.77 -15.97 -4.07
C GLN A 95 7.31 -15.96 -4.12
N LYS A 96 7.96 -14.97 -3.51
CA LYS A 96 9.42 -14.89 -3.44
C LYS A 96 10.02 -16.07 -2.67
N LEU A 97 9.41 -16.47 -1.56
CA LEU A 97 9.85 -17.59 -0.75
C LEU A 97 9.80 -18.90 -1.56
N PHE A 98 8.71 -19.13 -2.28
CA PHE A 98 8.55 -20.30 -3.16
C PHE A 98 9.62 -20.36 -4.25
N ILE A 99 9.92 -19.24 -4.90
CA ILE A 99 10.98 -19.16 -5.93
C ILE A 99 12.36 -19.49 -5.34
N ILE A 100 12.69 -18.96 -4.16
CA ILE A 100 13.97 -19.20 -3.49
C ILE A 100 14.12 -20.69 -3.11
N TYR A 101 13.10 -21.30 -2.51
CA TYR A 101 13.13 -22.72 -2.16
C TYR A 101 13.22 -23.61 -3.40
N GLY A 102 12.50 -23.28 -4.47
CA GLY A 102 12.60 -23.98 -5.75
C GLY A 102 14.02 -23.96 -6.31
N PHE A 103 14.68 -22.79 -6.31
CA PHE A 103 16.05 -22.65 -6.77
C PHE A 103 17.06 -23.48 -5.94
N VAL A 104 16.93 -23.46 -4.61
CA VAL A 104 17.81 -24.23 -3.70
C VAL A 104 17.64 -25.74 -3.91
N MET A 105 16.40 -26.22 -4.07
CA MET A 105 16.10 -27.63 -4.34
C MET A 105 16.72 -28.12 -5.65
N ILE A 106 16.57 -27.36 -6.74
CA ILE A 106 17.16 -27.72 -8.04
C ILE A 106 18.68 -27.81 -7.94
N ARG A 107 19.32 -26.86 -7.23
CA ARG A 107 20.77 -26.87 -7.04
C ARG A 107 21.26 -28.06 -6.21
N SER A 108 20.48 -28.51 -5.23
CA SER A 108 20.81 -29.69 -4.40
C SER A 108 20.68 -31.02 -5.13
N ILE A 109 19.83 -31.10 -6.17
CA ILE A 109 19.68 -32.30 -7.00
C ILE A 109 20.78 -32.37 -8.07
N ALA A 110 21.29 -31.21 -8.51
CA ALA A 110 22.32 -31.09 -9.54
C ALA A 110 23.76 -31.27 -9.03
N SER A 111 23.97 -31.45 -7.73
CA SER A 111 25.28 -31.67 -7.07
C SER A 111 25.40 -33.08 -6.53
#